data_AF-A0A352XU05-F1
#
_entry.id   AF-A0A352XU05-F1
#
_cell.length_a   1.000
_cell.length_b   1.000
_cell.length_c   1.000
_cell.angle_alpha   90.00
_cell.angle_beta   90.00
_cell.angle_gamma   90.00
#
_symmetry.space_group_name_H-M   'P 1'
#
loop_
_entity.id
_entity.type
_entity.pdbx_description
1 polymer ?
#
loop_
_entity_poly.entity_id
_entity_poly.type
_entity_poly.pdbx_seq_one_letter_code
_entity_poly.pdbx_strand_id
1 'polypeptide(L)'
;PSQIATAYDFNKLYDSGSLGEGQTVGLLELDGYSSNDIALYASCFGGKNTQIQTIPIDGYNGAAGANAAEVELDMEMVLGLAPRLASLRVYEASISSLAAYNDAWARIVNDGTPVVSTSWVFCEQGAGVANEIQQENIFFQAAAAQGQTILAASGDLGATGCYDPQTGSNTTPSVDDPASQPFVTGVGGTTLSLNADNTYQSERVWNDRALQNGASGGGVSKVWNMPSWQQGPGVANAYSTGYREVPDVSINADPQTGYDVYCSVGGCAGGGWRVLGGTSAAAPVWAAMVALANETALKANGYNLGFLNPSLYAISHGVGGTSYASSFHDIVPVQGGVNNNDYVGNNGTYPDSSMYDLATGLGSFSALSLTQSLLTLSLGGPTRTTATSTTWYFAEGFVGQKFQEYLTLENPDTKQAAQVQVQYLFATGQGPTVVHSVPPQSRATINVNSELNTPYTAPGRAVSMIVTSLNGV
;
A
#
# COMPACT_ATOMS: atom_id res chain seq x y z
N PRO A 1 16.17 -13.37 -6.35
CA PRO A 1 15.96 -12.10 -7.12
C PRO A 1 15.99 -12.22 -8.65
N SER A 2 17.03 -12.81 -9.26
CA SER A 2 17.16 -12.89 -10.74
C SER A 2 16.06 -13.72 -11.42
N GLN A 3 15.60 -14.79 -10.76
CA GLN A 3 14.51 -15.63 -11.26
C GLN A 3 13.20 -14.84 -11.33
N ILE A 4 12.87 -14.15 -10.23
CA ILE A 4 11.72 -13.24 -10.13
C ILE A 4 11.81 -12.12 -11.17
N ALA A 5 12.99 -11.52 -11.32
CA ALA A 5 13.21 -10.46 -12.28
C ALA A 5 13.03 -10.91 -13.74
N THR A 6 13.34 -12.19 -14.02
CA THR A 6 13.13 -12.79 -15.34
C THR A 6 11.66 -13.16 -15.55
N ALA A 7 11.04 -13.81 -14.57
CA ALA A 7 9.67 -14.28 -14.66
C ALA A 7 8.65 -13.15 -14.82
N TYR A 8 8.83 -12.05 -14.09
CA TYR A 8 7.90 -10.92 -14.11
C TYR A 8 8.40 -9.73 -14.92
N ASP A 9 9.34 -9.93 -15.83
CA ASP A 9 9.81 -8.92 -16.79
C ASP A 9 10.47 -7.67 -16.19
N PHE A 10 10.99 -7.71 -14.96
CA PHE A 10 11.83 -6.63 -14.42
C PHE A 10 13.09 -6.42 -15.26
N ASN A 11 13.69 -7.49 -15.78
CA ASN A 11 14.88 -7.38 -16.63
C ASN A 11 14.63 -6.47 -17.83
N LYS A 12 13.41 -6.46 -18.38
CA LYS A 12 13.05 -5.57 -19.49
C LYS A 12 12.98 -4.10 -19.05
N LEU A 13 12.58 -3.82 -17.80
CA LEU A 13 12.67 -2.47 -17.22
C LEU A 13 14.13 -2.07 -16.99
N TYR A 14 14.97 -2.98 -16.47
CA TYR A 14 16.40 -2.74 -16.29
C TYR A 14 17.09 -2.41 -17.62
N ASP A 15 16.81 -3.19 -18.67
CA ASP A 15 17.32 -2.99 -20.03
C ASP A 15 16.84 -1.67 -20.63
N SER A 16 15.64 -1.20 -20.26
CA SER A 16 15.14 0.13 -20.61
C SER A 16 15.74 1.27 -19.78
N GLY A 17 16.61 0.95 -18.83
CA GLY A 17 17.36 1.89 -18.00
C GLY A 17 16.67 2.27 -16.70
N SER A 18 15.59 1.60 -16.29
CA SER A 18 14.91 1.85 -15.01
C SER A 18 15.35 0.82 -13.98
N LEU A 19 16.14 1.25 -13.00
CA LEU A 19 16.83 0.42 -11.99
C LEU A 19 16.54 0.86 -10.54
N GLY A 20 15.67 1.85 -10.35
CA GLY A 20 15.30 2.50 -9.08
C GLY A 20 15.94 3.88 -8.90
N GLU A 21 16.64 4.41 -9.90
CA GLU A 21 17.42 5.65 -9.71
C GLU A 21 16.52 6.84 -9.35
N GLY A 22 16.94 7.61 -8.34
CA GLY A 22 16.20 8.76 -7.85
C GLY A 22 14.91 8.42 -7.10
N GLN A 23 14.54 7.14 -6.98
CA GLN A 23 13.33 6.70 -6.30
C GLN A 23 13.56 6.50 -4.81
N THR A 24 12.50 6.70 -4.04
CA THR A 24 12.45 6.39 -2.61
C THR A 24 11.30 5.43 -2.34
N VAL A 25 11.60 4.33 -1.66
CA VAL A 25 10.59 3.40 -1.13
C VAL A 25 10.60 3.52 0.40
N GLY A 26 9.42 3.54 1.00
CA GLY A 26 9.20 3.45 2.44
C GLY A 26 8.70 2.06 2.82
N LEU A 27 9.10 1.59 3.99
CA LEU A 27 8.58 0.39 4.64
C LEU A 27 8.05 0.80 6.01
N LEU A 28 6.81 0.43 6.33
CA LEU A 28 6.33 0.47 7.71
C LEU A 28 6.72 -0.85 8.37
N GLU A 29 7.46 -0.78 9.47
CA GLU A 29 8.01 -1.95 10.13
C GLU A 29 7.68 -1.94 11.63
N LEU A 30 7.18 -3.06 12.15
CA LEU A 30 6.80 -3.18 13.57
C LEU A 30 7.86 -3.90 14.43
N ASP A 31 9.08 -4.03 13.89
CA ASP A 31 10.27 -4.53 14.58
C ASP A 31 11.53 -3.86 14.00
N GLY A 32 12.71 -4.10 14.59
CA GLY A 32 14.01 -3.70 14.03
C GLY A 32 14.67 -4.79 13.18
N TYR A 33 15.81 -4.46 12.56
CA TYR A 33 16.58 -5.37 11.69
C TYR A 33 18.09 -5.39 12.00
N SER A 34 18.81 -6.37 11.44
CA SER A 34 20.28 -6.40 11.41
C SER A 34 20.82 -5.70 10.17
N SER A 35 21.44 -4.54 10.35
CA SER A 35 22.14 -3.86 9.25
C SER A 35 23.24 -4.70 8.59
N ASN A 36 23.84 -5.66 9.31
CA ASN A 36 24.82 -6.57 8.74
C ASN A 36 24.19 -7.58 7.78
N ASP A 37 22.97 -8.04 8.07
CA ASP A 37 22.27 -9.04 7.26
C ASP A 37 21.84 -8.41 5.95
N ILE A 38 21.24 -7.22 6.02
CA ILE A 38 20.92 -6.39 4.86
C ILE A 38 22.16 -6.06 4.03
N ALA A 39 23.28 -5.69 4.67
CA ALA A 39 24.51 -5.40 3.95
C ALA A 39 25.06 -6.64 3.23
N LEU A 40 24.94 -7.83 3.83
CA LEU A 40 25.36 -9.09 3.23
C LEU A 40 24.46 -9.47 2.06
N TYR A 41 23.14 -9.42 2.22
CA TYR A 41 22.21 -9.67 1.12
C TYR A 41 22.45 -8.72 -0.04
N ALA A 42 22.52 -7.41 0.25
CA ALA A 42 22.81 -6.39 -0.75
C ALA A 42 24.17 -6.64 -1.41
N SER A 43 25.09 -7.30 -0.70
CA SER A 43 26.39 -7.67 -1.24
C SER A 43 26.31 -8.66 -2.41
N CYS A 44 25.31 -9.54 -2.37
CA CYS A 44 25.06 -10.62 -3.30
C CYS A 44 24.11 -10.22 -4.44
N PHE A 45 23.04 -9.48 -4.13
CA PHE A 45 21.92 -9.32 -5.07
C PHE A 45 21.64 -7.90 -5.58
N GLY A 46 22.27 -6.84 -5.02
CA GLY A 46 22.03 -5.45 -5.44
C GLY A 46 21.69 -4.52 -4.27
N GLY A 47 21.54 -3.22 -4.53
CA GLY A 47 21.18 -2.26 -3.47
C GLY A 47 22.33 -1.76 -2.59
N LYS A 48 23.59 -2.15 -2.86
CA LYS A 48 24.80 -1.68 -2.11
C LYS A 48 24.92 -0.15 -1.99
N ASN A 49 24.40 0.58 -2.96
CA ASN A 49 24.49 2.03 -3.03
C ASN A 49 23.20 2.72 -2.56
N THR A 50 22.19 1.97 -2.16
CA THR A 50 20.94 2.52 -1.65
C THR A 50 21.15 3.10 -0.27
N GLN A 51 20.71 4.35 -0.08
CA GLN A 51 20.75 4.96 1.24
C GLN A 51 19.62 4.38 2.09
N ILE A 52 19.97 3.57 3.08
CA ILE A 52 19.00 3.08 4.06
C ILE A 52 18.87 4.12 5.18
N GLN A 53 17.65 4.57 5.43
CA GLN A 53 17.31 5.54 6.48
C GLN A 53 16.34 4.89 7.46
N THR A 54 16.83 4.49 8.64
CA THR A 54 15.97 4.08 9.74
C THR A 54 15.34 5.30 10.40
N ILE A 55 14.02 5.27 10.55
CA ILE A 55 13.19 6.35 11.09
C ILE A 55 12.41 5.78 12.28
N PRO A 56 12.94 5.91 13.51
CA PRO A 56 12.25 5.40 14.68
C PRO A 56 11.03 6.28 15.01
N ILE A 57 9.89 5.64 15.20
CA ILE A 57 8.64 6.27 15.66
C ILE A 57 8.59 6.18 17.18
N ASP A 58 8.20 7.29 17.82
CA ASP A 58 8.11 7.43 19.28
C ASP A 58 9.37 7.00 20.05
N GLY A 59 10.54 7.11 19.41
CA GLY A 59 11.81 6.71 20.00
C GLY A 59 12.02 5.20 20.09
N TYR A 60 11.37 4.42 19.22
CA TYR A 60 11.69 3.00 19.03
C TYR A 60 13.21 2.81 18.87
N ASN A 61 13.75 1.76 19.50
CA ASN A 61 15.20 1.61 19.66
C ASN A 61 15.90 0.99 18.44
N GLY A 62 15.14 0.52 17.46
CA GLY A 62 15.62 -0.16 16.25
C GLY A 62 16.35 -1.47 16.51
N ALA A 63 16.17 -2.06 17.69
CA ALA A 63 16.77 -3.36 18.00
C ALA A 63 15.95 -4.48 17.36
N ALA A 64 16.63 -5.35 16.61
CA ALA A 64 16.02 -6.54 16.03
C ALA A 64 15.41 -7.45 17.12
N GLY A 65 14.08 -7.53 17.11
CA GLY A 65 13.27 -8.39 17.97
C GLY A 65 12.90 -9.72 17.33
N ALA A 66 11.82 -10.33 17.79
CA ALA A 66 11.41 -11.67 17.36
C ALA A 66 10.95 -11.74 15.89
N ASN A 67 10.53 -10.61 15.33
CA ASN A 67 9.96 -10.51 13.99
C ASN A 67 10.92 -9.84 13.00
N ALA A 68 12.21 -9.69 13.35
CA ALA A 68 13.22 -9.09 12.46
C ALA A 68 13.32 -9.77 11.09
N ALA A 69 12.95 -11.05 11.00
CA ALA A 69 12.90 -11.78 9.73
C ALA A 69 11.92 -11.16 8.72
N GLU A 70 10.86 -10.55 9.19
CA GLU A 70 9.85 -9.86 8.38
C GLU A 70 10.42 -8.57 7.81
N VAL A 71 11.01 -7.75 8.70
CA VAL A 71 11.66 -6.50 8.35
C VAL A 71 12.78 -6.74 7.31
N GLU A 72 13.57 -7.80 7.52
CA GLU A 72 14.64 -8.14 6.59
C GLU A 72 14.11 -8.68 5.26
N LEU A 73 13.04 -9.49 5.25
CA LEU A 73 12.36 -9.91 4.02
C LEU A 73 11.93 -8.69 3.18
N ASP A 74 11.24 -7.74 3.79
CA ASP A 74 10.71 -6.56 3.09
C ASP A 74 11.83 -5.70 2.48
N MET A 75 12.86 -5.43 3.27
CA MET A 75 14.04 -4.69 2.82
C MET A 75 14.75 -5.41 1.66
N GLU A 76 14.95 -6.72 1.78
CA GLU A 76 15.67 -7.52 0.80
C GLU A 76 14.91 -7.67 -0.53
N MET A 77 13.58 -7.74 -0.48
CA MET A 77 12.75 -7.76 -1.69
C MET A 77 12.88 -6.44 -2.47
N VAL A 78 12.82 -5.31 -1.77
CA VAL A 78 13.00 -3.99 -2.42
C VAL A 78 14.42 -3.83 -2.97
N LEU A 79 15.45 -4.11 -2.16
CA LEU A 79 16.86 -3.93 -2.56
C LEU A 79 17.27 -4.88 -3.70
N GLY A 80 16.72 -6.09 -3.72
CA GLY A 80 17.02 -7.10 -4.74
C GLY A 80 16.38 -6.81 -6.09
N LEU A 81 15.27 -6.06 -6.14
CA LEU A 81 14.51 -5.78 -7.37
C LEU A 81 14.56 -4.32 -7.81
N ALA A 82 14.97 -3.39 -6.96
CA ALA A 82 15.32 -2.02 -7.31
C ALA A 82 16.82 -1.76 -7.01
N PRO A 83 17.74 -2.35 -7.79
CA PRO A 83 19.16 -2.47 -7.44
C PRO A 83 19.91 -1.14 -7.35
N ARG A 84 19.34 -0.05 -7.87
CA ARG A 84 19.88 1.31 -7.83
C ARG A 84 18.92 2.30 -7.17
N LEU A 85 18.04 1.80 -6.28
CA LEU A 85 17.16 2.62 -5.45
C LEU A 85 17.96 3.70 -4.74
N ALA A 86 17.50 4.95 -4.79
CA ALA A 86 18.23 6.05 -4.15
C ALA A 86 18.12 6.00 -2.62
N SER A 87 16.91 5.78 -2.10
CA SER A 87 16.68 5.71 -0.66
C SER A 87 15.65 4.63 -0.31
N LEU A 88 15.94 3.86 0.73
CA LEU A 88 14.99 2.99 1.42
C LEU A 88 14.75 3.57 2.81
N ARG A 89 13.53 3.98 3.11
CA ARG A 89 13.13 4.53 4.42
C ARG A 89 12.43 3.44 5.22
N VAL A 90 12.97 3.10 6.38
CA VAL A 90 12.40 2.06 7.26
C VAL A 90 11.79 2.76 8.47
N TYR A 91 10.47 2.85 8.52
CA TYR A 91 9.70 3.49 9.59
C TYR A 91 9.41 2.46 10.67
N GLU A 92 10.22 2.44 11.72
CA GLU A 92 10.14 1.42 12.76
C GLU A 92 9.27 1.90 13.93
N ALA A 93 8.23 1.13 14.24
CA ALA A 93 7.34 1.36 15.37
C ALA A 93 7.22 0.11 16.24
N SER A 94 6.74 0.26 17.47
CA SER A 94 6.53 -0.89 18.35
C SER A 94 5.24 -1.64 17.98
N ILE A 95 5.33 -2.93 17.65
CA ILE A 95 4.16 -3.80 17.43
C ILE A 95 3.15 -3.81 18.60
N SER A 96 3.62 -3.49 19.81
CA SER A 96 2.79 -3.47 21.01
C SER A 96 2.03 -2.16 21.24
N SER A 97 2.08 -1.21 20.31
CA SER A 97 1.52 0.14 20.48
C SER A 97 0.75 0.58 19.23
N LEU A 98 -0.59 0.55 19.31
CA LEU A 98 -1.45 1.12 18.26
C LEU A 98 -1.18 2.61 18.03
N ALA A 99 -0.89 3.38 19.09
CA ALA A 99 -0.52 4.77 18.95
C ALA A 99 0.76 4.95 18.09
N ALA A 100 1.77 4.11 18.29
CA ALA A 100 2.99 4.17 17.50
C ALA A 100 2.77 3.72 16.05
N TYR A 101 1.85 2.78 15.82
CA TYR A 101 1.44 2.37 14.48
C TYR A 101 0.74 3.52 13.72
N ASN A 102 -0.22 4.20 14.35
CA ASN A 102 -0.83 5.41 13.83
C ASN A 102 0.17 6.55 13.58
N ASP A 103 1.08 6.79 14.54
CA ASP A 103 2.11 7.82 14.42
C ASP A 103 3.11 7.48 13.29
N ALA A 104 3.35 6.19 13.02
CA ALA A 104 4.11 5.75 11.85
C ALA A 104 3.41 6.14 10.55
N TRP A 105 2.11 5.88 10.41
CA TRP A 105 1.35 6.31 9.24
C TRP A 105 1.30 7.82 9.08
N ALA A 106 1.04 8.56 10.16
CA ALA A 106 1.08 10.02 10.16
C ALA A 106 2.44 10.53 9.67
N ARG A 107 3.53 9.91 10.14
CA ARG A 107 4.90 10.27 9.74
C ARG A 107 5.19 9.94 8.28
N ILE A 108 4.80 8.75 7.81
CA ILE A 108 4.95 8.31 6.42
C ILE A 108 4.26 9.26 5.44
N VAL A 109 3.02 9.63 5.76
CA VAL A 109 2.25 10.60 4.96
C VAL A 109 2.90 11.97 5.01
N ASN A 110 3.28 12.46 6.18
CA ASN A 110 3.94 13.75 6.31
C ASN A 110 5.29 13.84 5.55
N ASP A 111 6.04 12.74 5.48
CA ASP A 111 7.31 12.66 4.77
C ASP A 111 7.17 12.58 3.25
N GLY A 112 5.94 12.39 2.74
CA GLY A 112 5.63 12.36 1.31
C GLY A 112 6.35 11.23 0.56
N THR A 113 6.62 10.10 1.23
CA THR A 113 7.36 8.98 0.64
C THR A 113 6.57 8.39 -0.55
N PRO A 114 7.09 8.43 -1.80
CA PRO A 114 6.26 8.19 -2.99
C PRO A 114 5.65 6.80 -3.11
N VAL A 115 6.37 5.78 -2.64
CA VAL A 115 5.92 4.38 -2.64
C VAL A 115 6.16 3.81 -1.25
N VAL A 116 5.13 3.23 -0.65
CA VAL A 116 5.20 2.65 0.70
C VAL A 116 4.67 1.23 0.64
N SER A 117 5.40 0.30 1.25
CA SER A 117 4.95 -1.08 1.49
C SER A 117 4.75 -1.31 2.98
N THR A 118 3.79 -2.17 3.33
CA THR A 118 3.67 -2.79 4.64
C THR A 118 3.30 -4.27 4.47
N SER A 119 3.99 -5.13 5.19
CA SER A 119 3.69 -6.56 5.32
C SER A 119 2.94 -6.88 6.61
N TRP A 120 2.75 -5.88 7.47
CA TRP A 120 2.04 -6.00 8.74
C TRP A 120 0.54 -5.90 8.53
N VAL A 121 -0.16 -6.96 8.92
CA VAL A 121 -1.61 -7.10 8.74
C VAL A 121 -2.31 -7.40 10.06
N PHE A 122 -3.54 -6.91 10.16
CA PHE A 122 -4.43 -7.18 11.28
C PHE A 122 -5.83 -7.54 10.77
N CYS A 123 -6.50 -8.44 11.50
CA CYS A 123 -7.91 -8.75 11.25
C CYS A 123 -8.76 -7.46 11.23
N GLU A 124 -9.45 -7.19 10.11
CA GLU A 124 -10.31 -6.00 9.94
C GLU A 124 -11.40 -5.91 11.03
N GLN A 125 -11.83 -7.06 11.56
CA GLN A 125 -12.85 -7.16 12.61
C GLN A 125 -12.28 -7.39 14.01
N GLY A 126 -10.97 -7.15 14.20
CA GLY A 126 -10.28 -7.39 15.46
C GLY A 126 -10.91 -6.58 16.60
N ALA A 127 -10.87 -7.15 17.81
CA ALA A 127 -11.32 -6.40 18.98
C ALA A 127 -10.40 -5.19 19.21
N GLY A 128 -10.98 -3.98 19.20
CA GLY A 128 -10.26 -2.74 19.48
C GLY A 128 -9.68 -2.01 18.27
N VAL A 129 -9.74 -2.59 17.06
CA VAL A 129 -9.20 -1.93 15.84
C VAL A 129 -10.23 -1.12 15.05
N ALA A 130 -11.51 -1.16 15.43
CA ALA A 130 -12.57 -0.47 14.66
C ALA A 130 -12.35 1.05 14.54
N ASN A 131 -11.81 1.70 15.58
CA ASN A 131 -11.45 3.11 15.51
C ASN A 131 -10.12 3.33 14.76
N GLU A 132 -9.19 2.38 14.86
CA GLU A 132 -7.87 2.42 14.23
C GLU A 132 -8.03 2.44 12.70
N ILE A 133 -8.82 1.50 12.18
CA ILE A 133 -9.11 1.34 10.75
C ILE A 133 -9.70 2.62 10.16
N GLN A 134 -10.54 3.35 10.92
CA GLN A 134 -11.07 4.64 10.48
C GLN A 134 -10.01 5.76 10.47
N GLN A 135 -9.07 5.76 11.41
CA GLN A 135 -7.97 6.72 11.47
C GLN A 135 -6.95 6.47 10.35
N GLU A 136 -6.56 5.22 10.15
CA GLU A 136 -5.70 4.79 9.04
C GLU A 136 -6.24 5.23 7.69
N ASN A 137 -7.56 5.12 7.51
CA ASN A 137 -8.18 5.54 6.26
C ASN A 137 -8.01 7.03 5.96
N ILE A 138 -7.98 7.88 6.99
CA ILE A 138 -7.69 9.31 6.83
C ILE A 138 -6.25 9.51 6.33
N PHE A 139 -5.29 8.75 6.86
CA PHE A 139 -3.91 8.78 6.37
C PHE A 139 -3.82 8.30 4.91
N PHE A 140 -4.48 7.22 4.56
CA PHE A 140 -4.44 6.70 3.17
C PHE A 140 -5.18 7.59 2.19
N GLN A 141 -6.26 8.25 2.60
CA GLN A 141 -6.91 9.31 1.81
C GLN A 141 -5.94 10.47 1.52
N ALA A 142 -5.24 10.94 2.55
CA ALA A 142 -4.24 12.00 2.39
C ALA A 142 -3.08 11.55 1.49
N ALA A 143 -2.57 10.33 1.70
CA ALA A 143 -1.53 9.72 0.88
C ALA A 143 -1.93 9.67 -0.61
N ALA A 144 -3.14 9.19 -0.89
CA ALA A 144 -3.68 9.14 -2.25
C ALA A 144 -3.83 10.55 -2.87
N ALA A 145 -4.32 11.52 -2.09
CA ALA A 145 -4.53 12.89 -2.54
C ALA A 145 -3.21 13.61 -2.91
N GLN A 146 -2.13 13.35 -2.18
CA GLN A 146 -0.80 13.93 -2.46
C GLN A 146 0.09 13.06 -3.35
N GLY A 147 -0.46 11.96 -3.90
CA GLY A 147 0.22 11.15 -4.91
C GLY A 147 1.23 10.14 -4.38
N GLN A 148 1.06 9.64 -3.16
CA GLN A 148 1.75 8.45 -2.68
C GLN A 148 1.02 7.17 -3.13
N THR A 149 1.79 6.11 -3.31
CA THR A 149 1.28 4.75 -3.46
C THR A 149 1.46 4.00 -2.15
N ILE A 150 0.39 3.45 -1.59
CA ILE A 150 0.44 2.56 -0.41
C ILE A 150 0.10 1.14 -0.87
N LEU A 151 0.98 0.19 -0.59
CA LEU A 151 0.81 -1.23 -0.88
C LEU A 151 0.83 -2.01 0.44
N ALA A 152 -0.06 -2.98 0.57
CA ALA A 152 -0.15 -3.82 1.77
C ALA A 152 -0.33 -5.29 1.42
N ALA A 153 0.35 -6.17 2.16
CA ALA A 153 0.10 -7.61 2.12
C ALA A 153 -1.38 -7.90 2.42
N SER A 154 -2.02 -8.80 1.68
CA SER A 154 -3.45 -9.12 1.90
C SER A 154 -3.70 -10.15 3.01
N GLY A 155 -2.64 -10.73 3.56
CA GLY A 155 -2.67 -11.71 4.64
C GLY A 155 -2.31 -13.12 4.19
N ASP A 156 -1.99 -13.98 5.15
CA ASP A 156 -1.46 -15.33 4.90
C ASP A 156 -2.41 -16.44 5.41
N LEU A 157 -3.62 -16.07 5.84
CA LEU A 157 -4.64 -16.98 6.39
C LEU A 157 -5.81 -17.21 5.43
N GLY A 158 -5.57 -17.05 4.12
CA GLY A 158 -6.55 -17.33 3.09
C GLY A 158 -7.79 -16.46 3.18
N ALA A 159 -8.96 -17.05 2.94
CA ALA A 159 -10.25 -16.39 3.07
C ALA A 159 -10.66 -15.99 4.50
N THR A 160 -9.79 -16.21 5.49
CA THR A 160 -10.10 -16.08 6.92
C THR A 160 -9.04 -15.27 7.66
N GLY A 161 -8.86 -13.99 7.31
CA GLY A 161 -7.86 -13.11 7.93
C GLY A 161 -7.97 -13.02 9.48
N CYS A 162 -9.18 -13.18 10.02
CA CYS A 162 -9.41 -13.19 11.46
C CYS A 162 -9.20 -14.54 12.16
N TYR A 163 -8.79 -15.58 11.42
CA TYR A 163 -8.55 -16.91 11.96
C TYR A 163 -7.42 -16.88 12.99
N ASP A 164 -7.65 -17.53 14.13
CA ASP A 164 -6.62 -17.71 15.15
C ASP A 164 -6.06 -19.14 15.05
N PRO A 165 -4.83 -19.33 14.51
CA PRO A 165 -4.24 -20.65 14.37
C PRO A 165 -3.87 -21.30 15.70
N GLN A 166 -3.73 -20.54 16.79
CA GLN A 166 -3.42 -21.10 18.12
C GLN A 166 -4.63 -21.75 18.76
N THR A 167 -5.82 -21.17 18.57
CA THR A 167 -7.07 -21.67 19.16
C THR A 167 -7.96 -22.42 18.18
N GLY A 168 -7.75 -22.25 16.87
CA GLY A 168 -8.62 -22.76 15.82
C GLY A 168 -9.93 -21.98 15.67
N SER A 169 -10.04 -20.79 16.25
CA SER A 169 -11.25 -19.97 16.26
C SER A 169 -11.33 -19.05 15.04
N ASN A 170 -12.51 -18.46 14.78
CA ASN A 170 -12.76 -17.47 13.72
C ASN A 170 -12.54 -17.99 12.29
N THR A 171 -13.17 -19.12 11.96
CA THR A 171 -13.12 -19.69 10.60
C THR A 171 -14.08 -19.02 9.62
N THR A 172 -14.80 -17.95 9.99
CA THR A 172 -15.74 -17.26 9.10
C THR A 172 -14.98 -16.38 8.11
N PRO A 173 -15.44 -16.23 6.85
CA PRO A 173 -14.79 -15.37 5.88
C PRO A 173 -14.56 -13.95 6.41
N SER A 174 -13.32 -13.48 6.27
CA SER A 174 -12.82 -12.21 6.79
C SER A 174 -11.56 -11.81 6.03
N VAL A 175 -11.27 -10.51 6.01
CA VAL A 175 -10.13 -9.93 5.34
C VAL A 175 -9.24 -9.20 6.34
N ASP A 176 -8.02 -8.90 5.93
CA ASP A 176 -7.06 -8.16 6.72
C ASP A 176 -6.95 -6.69 6.30
N ASP A 177 -6.65 -5.86 7.28
CA ASP A 177 -6.31 -4.44 7.20
C ASP A 177 -4.78 -4.29 7.31
N PRO A 178 -4.13 -3.36 6.59
CA PRO A 178 -4.70 -2.27 5.80
C PRO A 178 -5.04 -2.62 4.34
N ALA A 179 -4.80 -3.85 3.88
CA ALA A 179 -5.07 -4.24 2.51
C ALA A 179 -6.55 -4.09 2.12
N SER A 180 -7.50 -4.28 3.04
CA SER A 180 -8.92 -4.07 2.77
C SER A 180 -9.32 -2.60 2.57
N GLN A 181 -8.44 -1.63 2.85
CA GLN A 181 -8.80 -0.22 2.77
C GLN A 181 -8.89 0.32 1.33
N PRO A 182 -9.89 1.19 1.02
CA PRO A 182 -10.11 1.74 -0.33
C PRO A 182 -8.97 2.55 -0.96
N PHE A 183 -7.97 2.98 -0.21
CA PHE A 183 -6.86 3.81 -0.71
C PHE A 183 -5.52 3.09 -0.68
N VAL A 184 -5.55 1.78 -0.41
CA VAL A 184 -4.41 0.88 -0.36
C VAL A 184 -4.52 -0.13 -1.48
N THR A 185 -3.42 -0.39 -2.17
CA THR A 185 -3.33 -1.52 -3.11
C THR A 185 -3.05 -2.78 -2.30
N GLY A 186 -4.06 -3.64 -2.14
CA GLY A 186 -3.94 -4.92 -1.47
C GLY A 186 -3.25 -5.95 -2.37
N VAL A 187 -2.20 -6.60 -1.87
CA VAL A 187 -1.33 -7.48 -2.64
C VAL A 187 -1.42 -8.91 -2.10
N GLY A 188 -2.02 -9.79 -2.91
CA GLY A 188 -2.16 -11.21 -2.63
C GLY A 188 -1.03 -12.07 -3.17
N GLY A 189 -1.23 -13.38 -3.06
CA GLY A 189 -0.20 -14.38 -3.25
C GLY A 189 -0.51 -15.44 -4.30
N THR A 190 0.51 -15.80 -5.08
CA THR A 190 0.48 -16.91 -6.04
C THR A 190 1.56 -17.95 -5.72
N THR A 191 1.41 -19.15 -6.27
CA THR A 191 2.53 -20.09 -6.42
C THR A 191 3.06 -20.00 -7.85
N LEU A 192 4.32 -19.58 -7.99
CA LEU A 192 4.98 -19.44 -9.29
C LEU A 192 5.64 -20.74 -9.76
N SER A 193 5.40 -21.10 -11.02
CA SER A 193 6.19 -22.12 -11.72
C SER A 193 7.02 -21.46 -12.82
N LEU A 194 8.27 -21.90 -12.94
CA LEU A 194 9.23 -21.37 -13.90
C LEU A 194 9.59 -22.42 -14.95
N ASN A 195 9.87 -21.95 -16.15
CA ASN A 195 10.59 -22.77 -17.13
C ASN A 195 12.06 -22.94 -16.70
N ALA A 196 12.75 -23.89 -17.33
CA ALA A 196 14.16 -24.18 -17.03
C ALA A 196 15.12 -22.98 -17.24
N ASP A 197 14.69 -21.96 -18.02
CA ASP A 197 15.44 -20.73 -18.27
C ASP A 197 15.01 -19.55 -17.37
N ASN A 198 14.23 -19.82 -16.30
CA ASN A 198 13.64 -18.85 -15.38
C ASN A 198 12.57 -17.93 -15.97
N THR A 199 12.14 -18.16 -17.22
CA THR A 199 10.97 -17.45 -17.75
C THR A 199 9.69 -17.94 -17.09
N TYR A 200 8.68 -17.07 -17.06
CA TYR A 200 7.35 -17.39 -16.58
C TYR A 200 6.79 -18.64 -17.27
N GLN A 201 6.31 -19.61 -16.48
CA GLN A 201 5.55 -20.73 -16.99
C GLN A 201 4.07 -20.57 -16.70
N SER A 202 3.73 -20.49 -15.41
CA SER A 202 2.35 -20.39 -14.92
C SER A 202 2.34 -20.00 -13.46
N GLU A 203 1.20 -19.50 -13.00
CA GLU A 203 0.87 -19.32 -11.59
C GLU A 203 -0.44 -20.03 -11.25
N ARG A 204 -0.60 -20.37 -9.97
CA ARG A 204 -1.87 -20.75 -9.36
C ARG A 204 -2.07 -19.97 -8.07
N VAL A 205 -3.26 -20.00 -7.48
CA VAL A 205 -3.49 -19.45 -6.14
C VAL A 205 -2.50 -20.07 -5.15
N TRP A 206 -1.83 -19.22 -4.34
CA TRP A 206 -1.08 -19.74 -3.20
C TRP A 206 -2.05 -20.24 -2.13
N ASN A 207 -2.03 -21.55 -1.89
CA ASN A 207 -2.73 -22.17 -0.77
C ASN A 207 -2.06 -23.50 -0.41
N ASP A 208 -1.30 -23.43 0.66
CA ASP A 208 -0.47 -24.49 1.23
C ASP A 208 -1.11 -25.09 2.49
N ARG A 209 -2.46 -25.10 2.55
CA ARG A 209 -3.21 -25.71 3.65
C ARG A 209 -2.74 -27.12 4.01
N ALA A 210 -2.44 -27.95 3.01
CA ALA A 210 -1.98 -29.33 3.24
C ALA A 210 -0.65 -29.39 4.00
N LEU A 211 0.14 -28.32 3.93
CA LEU A 211 1.42 -28.14 4.63
C LEU A 211 1.30 -27.27 5.88
N GLN A 212 0.11 -26.72 6.17
CA GLN A 212 -0.13 -25.72 7.21
C GLN A 212 0.80 -24.51 7.08
N ASN A 213 1.03 -24.09 5.83
CA ASN A 213 2.05 -23.09 5.49
C ASN A 213 1.45 -21.91 4.70
N GLY A 214 0.27 -21.46 5.16
CA GLY A 214 -0.41 -20.26 4.67
C GLY A 214 -1.21 -20.41 3.37
N ALA A 215 -1.96 -19.36 3.05
CA ALA A 215 -2.67 -19.16 1.78
C ALA A 215 -2.91 -17.66 1.54
N SER A 216 -3.05 -17.27 0.27
CA SER A 216 -3.30 -15.88 -0.13
C SER A 216 -4.54 -15.27 0.53
N GLY A 217 -4.33 -14.22 1.31
CA GLY A 217 -5.40 -13.46 1.94
C GLY A 217 -6.32 -12.83 0.89
N GLY A 218 -7.62 -12.96 1.06
CA GLY A 218 -8.56 -12.39 0.10
C GLY A 218 -10.03 -12.70 0.38
N GLY A 219 -10.90 -11.77 0.01
CA GLY A 219 -12.32 -11.83 0.31
C GLY A 219 -12.98 -10.46 0.26
N VAL A 220 -14.13 -10.36 0.93
CA VAL A 220 -14.95 -9.15 0.93
C VAL A 220 -14.86 -8.46 2.29
N SER A 221 -14.52 -7.18 2.30
CA SER A 221 -14.55 -6.30 3.48
C SER A 221 -15.93 -6.29 4.11
N LYS A 222 -15.97 -6.09 5.44
CA LYS A 222 -17.19 -5.84 6.21
C LYS A 222 -17.29 -4.41 6.71
N VAL A 223 -16.29 -3.58 6.40
CA VAL A 223 -16.20 -2.18 6.84
C VAL A 223 -16.36 -1.23 5.66
N TRP A 224 -15.67 -1.49 4.55
CA TRP A 224 -15.52 -0.54 3.46
C TRP A 224 -16.46 -0.85 2.30
N ASN A 225 -17.30 0.12 1.94
CA ASN A 225 -18.12 0.03 0.74
C ASN A 225 -17.24 -0.10 -0.51
N MET A 226 -17.76 -0.80 -1.53
CA MET A 226 -17.11 -0.94 -2.84
C MET A 226 -16.76 0.45 -3.41
N PRO A 227 -15.47 0.76 -3.62
CA PRO A 227 -15.07 2.02 -4.22
C PRO A 227 -15.57 2.10 -5.66
N SER A 228 -15.92 3.30 -6.13
CA SER A 228 -16.44 3.47 -7.49
C SER A 228 -15.46 3.07 -8.60
N TRP A 229 -14.16 3.03 -8.31
CA TRP A 229 -13.14 2.56 -9.24
C TRP A 229 -13.02 1.04 -9.29
N GLN A 230 -13.49 0.31 -8.27
CA GLN A 230 -13.41 -1.16 -8.22
C GLN A 230 -14.56 -1.77 -9.03
N GLN A 231 -14.42 -1.69 -10.33
CA GLN A 231 -15.33 -2.26 -11.32
C GLN A 231 -14.48 -2.92 -12.39
N GLY A 232 -14.93 -4.05 -12.94
CA GLY A 232 -14.10 -4.84 -13.84
C GLY A 232 -14.77 -6.15 -14.22
N PRO A 233 -14.37 -6.76 -15.35
CA PRO A 233 -14.62 -8.19 -15.56
C PRO A 233 -14.14 -9.00 -14.35
N GLY A 234 -14.98 -9.90 -13.84
CA GLY A 234 -14.68 -10.74 -12.66
C GLY A 234 -15.03 -10.11 -11.30
N VAL A 235 -15.03 -8.77 -11.18
CA VAL A 235 -15.33 -8.08 -9.91
C VAL A 235 -16.74 -8.36 -9.45
N ALA A 236 -17.75 -8.07 -10.27
CA ALA A 236 -19.13 -8.41 -9.95
C ALA A 236 -19.35 -9.92 -10.16
N ASN A 237 -19.25 -10.69 -9.09
CA ASN A 237 -19.37 -12.15 -9.09
C ASN A 237 -20.35 -12.64 -8.01
N ALA A 238 -20.42 -13.97 -7.81
CA ALA A 238 -21.36 -14.59 -6.87
C ALA A 238 -21.09 -14.28 -5.39
N TYR A 239 -19.90 -13.76 -5.07
CA TYR A 239 -19.46 -13.42 -3.73
C TYR A 239 -19.58 -11.93 -3.41
N SER A 240 -19.74 -11.08 -4.43
CA SER A 240 -19.84 -9.62 -4.28
C SER A 240 -21.05 -9.22 -3.43
N THR A 241 -20.80 -8.39 -2.42
CA THR A 241 -21.84 -7.88 -1.51
C THR A 241 -22.00 -6.35 -1.56
N GLY A 242 -21.27 -5.68 -2.45
CA GLY A 242 -21.21 -4.21 -2.53
C GLY A 242 -20.18 -3.57 -1.59
N TYR A 243 -19.29 -4.39 -1.00
CA TYR A 243 -18.16 -3.96 -0.18
C TYR A 243 -16.84 -4.22 -0.91
N ARG A 244 -15.75 -3.55 -0.50
CA ARG A 244 -14.41 -3.64 -1.08
C ARG A 244 -13.96 -5.11 -1.12
N GLU A 245 -13.53 -5.56 -2.29
CA GLU A 245 -13.02 -6.92 -2.53
C GLU A 245 -11.50 -6.89 -2.59
N VAL A 246 -10.78 -7.71 -1.83
CA VAL A 246 -9.31 -7.75 -1.74
C VAL A 246 -8.82 -9.16 -2.07
N PRO A 247 -7.63 -9.37 -2.66
CA PRO A 247 -6.64 -8.39 -3.08
C PRO A 247 -7.03 -7.61 -4.35
N ASP A 248 -6.29 -6.55 -4.66
CA ASP A 248 -6.38 -5.87 -5.96
C ASP A 248 -5.52 -6.58 -7.01
N VAL A 249 -4.35 -7.08 -6.60
CA VAL A 249 -3.33 -7.71 -7.42
C VAL A 249 -2.61 -8.80 -6.64
N SER A 250 -1.80 -9.63 -7.28
CA SER A 250 -1.01 -10.66 -6.60
C SER A 250 0.38 -10.80 -7.20
N ILE A 251 1.27 -11.55 -6.54
CA ILE A 251 2.52 -12.06 -7.10
C ILE A 251 2.99 -13.25 -6.26
N ASN A 252 4.07 -13.93 -6.66
CA ASN A 252 4.58 -15.10 -5.93
C ASN A 252 4.70 -14.83 -4.42
N ALA A 253 4.08 -15.69 -3.63
CA ALA A 253 4.05 -15.64 -2.17
C ALA A 253 4.25 -17.03 -1.55
N ASP A 254 4.19 -18.09 -2.33
CA ASP A 254 4.32 -19.45 -1.80
C ASP A 254 5.75 -19.72 -1.30
N PRO A 255 5.97 -20.05 -0.01
CA PRO A 255 7.30 -20.37 0.51
C PRO A 255 7.95 -21.60 -0.17
N GLN A 256 7.17 -22.49 -0.80
CA GLN A 256 7.69 -23.62 -1.58
C GLN A 256 8.34 -23.20 -2.90
N THR A 257 8.00 -22.00 -3.38
CA THR A 257 8.61 -21.34 -4.54
C THR A 257 9.12 -19.95 -4.14
N GLY A 258 9.52 -19.81 -2.87
CA GLY A 258 9.75 -18.53 -2.23
C GLY A 258 11.04 -17.83 -2.64
N TYR A 259 11.42 -16.85 -1.83
CA TYR A 259 12.53 -15.96 -2.05
C TYR A 259 13.70 -16.32 -1.14
N ASP A 260 14.91 -16.34 -1.70
CA ASP A 260 16.12 -16.39 -0.89
C ASP A 260 16.25 -15.09 -0.09
N VAL A 261 16.30 -15.23 1.22
CA VAL A 261 16.49 -14.16 2.21
C VAL A 261 17.66 -14.50 3.11
N TYR A 262 18.45 -13.51 3.52
CA TYR A 262 19.49 -13.70 4.51
C TYR A 262 19.08 -13.09 5.84
N CYS A 263 19.05 -13.91 6.90
CA CYS A 263 18.66 -13.41 8.22
C CYS A 263 19.36 -14.18 9.33
N SER A 264 19.98 -13.47 10.27
CA SER A 264 20.79 -14.02 11.36
C SER A 264 20.33 -13.60 12.75
N VAL A 265 19.34 -12.71 12.83
CA VAL A 265 18.80 -12.18 14.09
C VAL A 265 17.31 -12.52 14.26
N GLY A 266 16.80 -12.28 15.47
CA GLY A 266 15.38 -12.44 15.76
C GLY A 266 14.84 -13.86 15.56
N GLY A 267 13.76 -13.97 14.79
CA GLY A 267 13.06 -15.21 14.48
C GLY A 267 13.81 -16.20 13.59
N CYS A 268 15.01 -15.84 13.09
CA CYS A 268 15.82 -16.69 12.22
C CYS A 268 16.72 -17.66 13.00
N ALA A 269 16.11 -18.69 13.59
CA ALA A 269 16.85 -19.72 14.33
C ALA A 269 17.94 -20.38 13.46
N GLY A 270 19.19 -20.33 13.92
CA GLY A 270 20.36 -20.90 13.23
C GLY A 270 21.07 -19.95 12.26
N GLY A 271 20.40 -18.87 11.84
CA GLY A 271 20.93 -17.82 10.97
C GLY A 271 21.31 -18.27 9.55
N GLY A 272 21.38 -17.30 8.63
CA GLY A 272 21.90 -17.47 7.28
C GLY A 272 20.85 -17.42 6.17
N TRP A 273 21.19 -17.99 5.02
CA TRP A 273 20.32 -18.07 3.84
C TRP A 273 19.15 -19.01 4.08
N ARG A 274 17.96 -18.57 3.73
CA ARG A 274 16.71 -19.30 3.89
C ARG A 274 15.69 -18.86 2.85
N VAL A 275 14.67 -19.69 2.65
CA VAL A 275 13.57 -19.39 1.76
C VAL A 275 12.38 -18.88 2.57
N LEU A 276 11.84 -17.74 2.15
CA LEU A 276 10.65 -17.11 2.72
C LEU A 276 9.58 -16.87 1.65
N GLY A 277 8.34 -16.70 2.09
CA GLY A 277 7.20 -16.36 1.24
C GLY A 277 6.25 -15.47 2.01
N GLY A 278 4.95 -15.71 1.89
CA GLY A 278 3.91 -14.84 2.41
C GLY A 278 3.52 -13.74 1.42
N THR A 279 2.31 -13.22 1.57
CA THR A 279 1.94 -11.94 0.97
C THR A 279 2.82 -10.80 1.48
N SER A 280 3.47 -11.02 2.63
CA SER A 280 4.64 -10.28 3.12
C SER A 280 5.74 -10.08 2.10
N ALA A 281 6.12 -11.10 1.32
CA ALA A 281 7.09 -10.93 0.24
C ALA A 281 6.46 -10.25 -0.99
N ALA A 282 5.17 -10.46 -1.21
CA ALA A 282 4.45 -9.99 -2.40
C ALA A 282 4.32 -8.45 -2.45
N ALA A 283 3.96 -7.83 -1.32
CA ALA A 283 3.82 -6.37 -1.20
C ALA A 283 5.11 -5.57 -1.54
N PRO A 284 6.29 -5.86 -0.96
CA PRO A 284 7.53 -5.16 -1.27
C PRO A 284 8.05 -5.46 -2.69
N VAL A 285 7.75 -6.64 -3.26
CA VAL A 285 8.02 -6.92 -4.68
C VAL A 285 7.21 -5.99 -5.59
N TRP A 286 5.93 -5.78 -5.28
CA TRP A 286 5.11 -4.79 -5.98
C TRP A 286 5.63 -3.36 -5.75
N ALA A 287 6.05 -3.00 -4.53
CA ALA A 287 6.63 -1.69 -4.24
C ALA A 287 7.91 -1.43 -5.06
N ALA A 288 8.77 -2.45 -5.23
CA ALA A 288 9.94 -2.36 -6.10
C ALA A 288 9.53 -2.12 -7.55
N MET A 289 8.53 -2.83 -8.08
CA MET A 289 8.02 -2.62 -9.44
C MET A 289 7.49 -1.19 -9.61
N VAL A 290 6.70 -0.69 -8.66
CA VAL A 290 6.16 0.68 -8.70
C VAL A 290 7.28 1.73 -8.66
N ALA A 291 8.36 1.50 -7.91
CA ALA A 291 9.52 2.38 -7.94
C ALA A 291 10.13 2.45 -9.34
N LEU A 292 10.37 1.32 -10.01
CA LEU A 292 10.89 1.31 -11.39
C LEU A 292 9.92 1.97 -12.39
N ALA A 293 8.62 1.77 -12.19
CA ALA A 293 7.59 2.40 -13.01
C ALA A 293 7.54 3.92 -12.79
N ASN A 294 7.69 4.40 -11.55
CA ASN A 294 7.84 5.83 -11.23
C ASN A 294 9.09 6.43 -11.88
N GLU A 295 10.24 5.74 -11.83
CA GLU A 295 11.45 6.21 -12.52
C GLU A 295 11.20 6.36 -14.03
N THR A 296 10.52 5.38 -14.62
CA THR A 296 10.14 5.41 -16.04
C THR A 296 9.21 6.58 -16.35
N ALA A 297 8.18 6.79 -15.51
CA ALA A 297 7.23 7.89 -15.63
C ALA A 297 7.91 9.26 -15.48
N LEU A 298 8.83 9.41 -14.52
CA LEU A 298 9.60 10.63 -14.28
C LEU A 298 10.51 10.95 -15.46
N LYS A 299 11.24 9.97 -16.00
CA LYS A 299 12.10 10.14 -17.18
C LYS A 299 11.32 10.54 -18.42
N ALA A 300 10.13 9.97 -18.61
CA ALA A 300 9.30 10.25 -19.77
C ALA A 300 8.54 11.58 -19.66
N ASN A 301 7.95 11.86 -18.49
CA ASN A 301 6.88 12.85 -18.34
C ASN A 301 6.93 13.66 -17.04
N GLY A 302 7.89 13.41 -16.13
CA GLY A 302 8.09 14.22 -14.92
C GLY A 302 7.06 14.05 -13.81
N TYR A 303 6.42 12.87 -13.68
CA TYR A 303 5.48 12.57 -12.59
C TYR A 303 5.71 11.20 -11.93
N ASN A 304 5.22 11.05 -10.69
CA ASN A 304 4.99 9.75 -10.05
C ASN A 304 3.56 9.27 -10.30
N LEU A 305 3.37 7.96 -10.33
CA LEU A 305 2.09 7.30 -10.60
C LEU A 305 1.04 7.66 -9.54
N GLY A 306 1.40 7.56 -8.26
CA GLY A 306 0.53 7.83 -7.11
C GLY A 306 -0.46 6.70 -6.83
N PHE A 307 -1.67 7.03 -6.40
CA PHE A 307 -2.68 6.02 -6.08
C PHE A 307 -3.05 5.15 -7.28
N LEU A 308 -2.73 3.85 -7.21
CA LEU A 308 -2.73 2.95 -8.37
C LEU A 308 -4.09 2.34 -8.71
N ASN A 309 -4.94 2.06 -7.70
CA ASN A 309 -6.11 1.20 -7.90
C ASN A 309 -7.01 1.66 -9.06
N PRO A 310 -7.37 2.96 -9.20
CA PRO A 310 -8.18 3.39 -10.34
C PRO A 310 -7.54 3.11 -11.70
N SER A 311 -6.21 3.24 -11.80
CA SER A 311 -5.48 2.93 -13.02
C SER A 311 -5.41 1.42 -13.29
N LEU A 312 -5.17 0.60 -12.26
CA LEU A 312 -5.14 -0.86 -12.40
C LEU A 312 -6.47 -1.40 -12.93
N TYR A 313 -7.59 -0.96 -12.35
CA TYR A 313 -8.92 -1.34 -12.82
C TYR A 313 -9.27 -0.72 -14.17
N ALA A 314 -8.82 0.49 -14.49
CA ALA A 314 -8.97 1.03 -15.85
C ALA A 314 -8.22 0.18 -16.90
N ILE A 315 -7.05 -0.37 -16.55
CA ILE A 315 -6.31 -1.29 -17.43
C ILE A 315 -7.09 -2.58 -17.66
N SER A 316 -7.78 -3.11 -16.64
CA SER A 316 -8.59 -4.33 -16.77
C SER A 316 -9.76 -4.17 -17.76
N HIS A 317 -10.23 -2.93 -17.97
CA HIS A 317 -11.23 -2.58 -19.00
C HIS A 317 -10.63 -2.22 -20.37
N GLY A 318 -9.31 -2.16 -20.50
CA GLY A 318 -8.66 -1.70 -21.73
C GLY A 318 -8.84 -0.21 -22.02
N VAL A 319 -9.04 0.62 -20.99
CA VAL A 319 -9.18 2.08 -21.13
C VAL A 319 -7.94 2.65 -21.82
N GLY A 320 -8.11 3.64 -22.71
CA GLY A 320 -6.99 4.27 -23.39
C GLY A 320 -6.20 3.34 -24.32
N GLY A 321 -6.75 2.18 -24.67
CA GLY A 321 -6.08 1.19 -25.53
C GLY A 321 -5.09 0.29 -24.78
N THR A 322 -5.12 0.28 -23.45
CA THR A 322 -4.33 -0.68 -22.65
C THR A 322 -4.84 -2.10 -22.84
N SER A 323 -4.04 -3.09 -22.45
CA SER A 323 -4.42 -4.51 -22.56
C SER A 323 -4.17 -5.23 -21.24
N TYR A 324 -5.25 -5.75 -20.64
CA TYR A 324 -5.21 -6.60 -19.47
C TYR A 324 -4.27 -7.79 -19.69
N ALA A 325 -4.49 -8.58 -20.73
CA ALA A 325 -3.72 -9.80 -21.02
C ALA A 325 -2.23 -9.56 -21.30
N SER A 326 -1.81 -8.33 -21.62
CA SER A 326 -0.40 -7.98 -21.73
C SER A 326 0.20 -7.46 -20.42
N SER A 327 -0.63 -6.84 -19.57
CA SER A 327 -0.18 -6.16 -18.36
C SER A 327 -0.20 -7.09 -17.14
N PHE A 328 -1.10 -8.06 -17.15
CA PHE A 328 -1.30 -9.02 -16.08
C PHE A 328 -1.23 -10.45 -16.60
N HIS A 329 -0.70 -11.34 -15.75
CA HIS A 329 -0.93 -12.77 -15.85
C HIS A 329 -2.20 -13.09 -15.06
N ASP A 330 -3.24 -13.56 -15.75
CA ASP A 330 -4.51 -14.00 -15.16
C ASP A 330 -4.32 -15.36 -14.48
N ILE A 331 -4.64 -15.47 -13.18
CA ILE A 331 -4.49 -16.72 -12.43
C ILE A 331 -5.83 -17.43 -12.53
N VAL A 332 -5.85 -18.52 -13.28
CA VAL A 332 -7.08 -19.25 -13.60
C VAL A 332 -7.02 -20.69 -13.12
N PRO A 333 -8.17 -21.33 -12.86
CA PRO A 333 -8.21 -22.70 -12.37
C PRO A 333 -7.39 -23.68 -13.23
N VAL A 334 -6.50 -24.43 -12.59
CA VAL A 334 -5.73 -25.52 -13.22
C VAL A 334 -6.31 -26.87 -12.82
N GLN A 335 -6.50 -27.78 -13.79
CA GLN A 335 -7.03 -29.11 -13.50
C GLN A 335 -6.11 -29.88 -12.54
N GLY A 336 -6.66 -30.32 -11.40
CA GLY A 336 -5.90 -31.04 -10.37
C GLY A 336 -4.99 -30.16 -9.52
N GLY A 337 -5.03 -28.83 -9.72
CA GLY A 337 -4.34 -27.83 -8.91
C GLY A 337 -5.17 -27.30 -7.75
N VAL A 338 -4.53 -26.50 -6.91
CA VAL A 338 -5.19 -25.70 -5.87
C VAL A 338 -5.67 -24.41 -6.51
N ASN A 339 -6.98 -24.19 -6.45
CA ASN A 339 -7.71 -23.19 -7.25
C ASN A 339 -8.62 -22.32 -6.34
N ASN A 340 -8.22 -22.10 -5.09
CA ASN A 340 -8.94 -21.29 -4.12
C ASN A 340 -8.04 -20.92 -2.94
N ASN A 341 -8.42 -19.90 -2.18
CA ASN A 341 -7.69 -19.46 -0.99
C ASN A 341 -8.28 -19.99 0.34
N ASP A 342 -8.95 -21.14 0.34
CA ASP A 342 -9.55 -21.72 1.55
C ASP A 342 -8.50 -22.41 2.42
N TYR A 343 -7.92 -21.67 3.38
CA TYR A 343 -6.90 -22.15 4.29
C TYR A 343 -7.45 -23.10 5.38
N VAL A 344 -8.66 -22.84 5.89
CA VAL A 344 -9.23 -23.60 7.02
C VAL A 344 -10.10 -24.79 6.58
N GLY A 345 -10.53 -24.84 5.32
CA GLY A 345 -11.29 -25.95 4.73
C GLY A 345 -12.79 -25.80 4.69
N ASN A 346 -13.28 -24.58 4.54
CA ASN A 346 -14.67 -24.22 4.33
C ASN A 346 -15.14 -24.36 2.87
N ASN A 347 -14.91 -25.52 2.26
CA ASN A 347 -15.40 -25.89 0.93
C ASN A 347 -14.98 -24.94 -0.22
N GLY A 348 -13.76 -24.39 -0.22
CA GLY A 348 -13.26 -23.58 -1.32
C GLY A 348 -13.92 -22.19 -1.39
N THR A 349 -13.86 -21.44 -0.29
CA THR A 349 -14.59 -20.18 -0.07
C THR A 349 -14.50 -19.18 -1.22
N TYR A 350 -13.30 -18.87 -1.72
CA TYR A 350 -13.12 -18.07 -2.93
C TYR A 350 -12.23 -18.80 -3.94
N PRO A 351 -12.81 -19.38 -5.00
CA PRO A 351 -12.06 -19.98 -6.08
C PRO A 351 -11.45 -18.91 -6.99
N ASP A 352 -10.34 -19.25 -7.65
CA ASP A 352 -9.84 -18.45 -8.77
C ASP A 352 -10.80 -18.51 -9.97
N SER A 353 -10.77 -17.48 -10.81
CA SER A 353 -11.59 -17.39 -12.01
C SER A 353 -10.91 -16.50 -13.05
N SER A 354 -11.47 -16.40 -14.26
CA SER A 354 -10.87 -15.50 -15.24
C SER A 354 -11.07 -14.04 -14.86
N MET A 355 -10.04 -13.22 -15.10
CA MET A 355 -9.96 -11.79 -14.83
C MET A 355 -9.78 -11.51 -13.34
N TYR A 356 -10.69 -10.73 -12.73
CA TYR A 356 -10.64 -10.50 -11.30
C TYR A 356 -11.25 -11.66 -10.52
N ASP A 357 -10.57 -12.11 -9.47
CA ASP A 357 -11.15 -12.95 -8.41
C ASP A 357 -10.67 -12.54 -7.02
N LEU A 358 -11.35 -13.04 -5.98
CA LEU A 358 -11.04 -12.70 -4.58
C LEU A 358 -9.84 -13.46 -4.01
N ALA A 359 -9.20 -14.36 -4.77
CA ALA A 359 -8.03 -15.10 -4.32
C ALA A 359 -6.72 -14.42 -4.76
N THR A 360 -6.71 -13.84 -5.96
CA THR A 360 -5.51 -13.32 -6.64
C THR A 360 -5.70 -11.92 -7.25
N GLY A 361 -6.90 -11.34 -7.16
CA GLY A 361 -7.20 -10.01 -7.65
C GLY A 361 -7.17 -9.98 -9.18
N LEU A 362 -6.54 -8.95 -9.75
CA LEU A 362 -6.28 -8.85 -11.19
C LEU A 362 -5.16 -9.79 -11.68
N GLY A 363 -4.50 -10.52 -10.76
CA GLY A 363 -3.35 -11.37 -11.05
C GLY A 363 -1.99 -10.68 -10.86
N SER A 364 -0.93 -11.32 -11.35
CA SER A 364 0.45 -10.82 -11.27
C SER A 364 0.81 -9.94 -12.46
N PHE A 365 1.85 -9.12 -12.35
CA PHE A 365 2.24 -8.22 -13.44
C PHE A 365 3.20 -8.84 -14.46
N SER A 366 3.15 -8.33 -15.69
CA SER A 366 4.33 -8.21 -16.56
C SER A 366 4.87 -6.78 -16.42
N ALA A 367 6.05 -6.62 -15.79
CA ALA A 367 6.46 -5.32 -15.24
C ALA A 367 6.57 -4.21 -16.31
N LEU A 368 7.22 -4.51 -17.44
CA LEU A 368 7.36 -3.55 -18.54
C LEU A 368 6.00 -3.18 -19.14
N SER A 369 5.17 -4.18 -19.43
CA SER A 369 3.88 -3.98 -20.10
C SER A 369 2.92 -3.21 -19.21
N LEU A 370 2.86 -3.55 -17.92
CA LEU A 370 2.05 -2.82 -16.94
C LEU A 370 2.55 -1.38 -16.79
N THR A 371 3.86 -1.15 -16.70
CA THR A 371 4.44 0.20 -16.67
C THR A 371 3.99 1.02 -17.89
N GLN A 372 4.05 0.46 -19.10
CA GLN A 372 3.60 1.13 -20.31
C GLN A 372 2.11 1.45 -20.30
N SER A 373 1.27 0.53 -19.83
CA SER A 373 -0.17 0.74 -19.66
C SER A 373 -0.47 1.86 -18.65
N LEU A 374 0.23 1.90 -17.52
CA LEU A 374 0.09 2.93 -16.50
C LEU A 374 0.49 4.33 -17.03
N LEU A 375 1.59 4.42 -17.79
CA LEU A 375 1.98 5.66 -18.46
C LEU A 375 0.95 6.09 -19.52
N THR A 376 0.40 5.14 -20.29
CA THR A 376 -0.62 5.41 -21.30
C THR A 376 -1.87 6.04 -20.69
N LEU A 377 -2.37 5.49 -19.58
CA LEU A 377 -3.52 6.06 -18.88
C LEU A 377 -3.24 7.44 -18.29
N SER A 378 -2.03 7.62 -17.75
CA SER A 378 -1.61 8.90 -17.17
C SER A 378 -1.47 10.01 -18.24
N LEU A 379 -1.26 9.65 -19.50
CA LEU A 379 -1.21 10.55 -20.65
C LEU A 379 -2.57 10.75 -21.36
N GLY A 380 -3.48 9.77 -21.25
CA GLY A 380 -4.81 9.79 -21.87
C GLY A 380 -5.92 10.36 -20.99
N GLY A 381 -5.67 10.56 -19.70
CA GLY A 381 -6.54 11.37 -18.85
C GLY A 381 -6.55 12.83 -19.30
N PRO A 382 -7.55 13.65 -18.90
CA PRO A 382 -7.33 15.09 -18.92
C PRO A 382 -5.98 15.35 -18.26
N THR A 383 -5.15 16.25 -18.82
CA THR A 383 -4.01 16.82 -18.11
C THR A 383 -4.41 16.94 -16.65
N ARG A 384 -3.61 16.43 -15.69
CA ARG A 384 -3.83 16.65 -14.26
C ARG A 384 -3.71 18.15 -13.98
N THR A 385 -4.66 18.93 -14.48
CA THR A 385 -5.11 20.17 -13.90
C THR A 385 -5.82 19.71 -12.66
N THR A 386 -5.28 20.10 -11.52
CA THR A 386 -5.96 20.14 -10.22
C THR A 386 -7.48 20.19 -10.38
N ALA A 387 -8.17 19.30 -9.67
CA ALA A 387 -9.63 19.24 -9.74
C ALA A 387 -10.23 20.63 -9.50
N THR A 388 -11.16 20.99 -10.38
CA THR A 388 -11.83 22.28 -10.60
C THR A 388 -12.73 22.78 -9.47
N SER A 389 -12.57 22.29 -8.24
CA SER A 389 -13.22 22.92 -7.10
C SER A 389 -12.27 23.89 -6.46
N THR A 390 -12.66 25.15 -6.44
CA THR A 390 -12.04 26.15 -5.58
C THR A 390 -12.64 26.11 -4.17
N THR A 391 -13.55 25.20 -3.84
CA THR A 391 -14.26 25.17 -2.55
C THR A 391 -14.34 23.75 -1.98
N TRP A 392 -14.00 23.61 -0.71
CA TRP A 392 -14.04 22.36 0.06
C TRP A 392 -14.86 22.58 1.34
N TYR A 393 -15.61 21.56 1.73
CA TYR A 393 -16.48 21.59 2.90
C TYR A 393 -15.99 20.56 3.92
N PHE A 394 -15.60 21.04 5.10
CA PHE A 394 -15.24 20.23 6.24
C PHE A 394 -16.42 20.27 7.20
N ALA A 395 -17.29 19.27 7.14
CA ALA A 395 -18.55 19.26 7.86
C ALA A 395 -18.39 19.09 9.38
N GLU A 396 -17.25 18.58 9.83
CA GLU A 396 -17.00 18.22 11.23
C GLU A 396 -15.64 18.73 11.71
N GLY A 397 -15.56 19.03 13.00
CA GLY A 397 -14.39 19.59 13.68
C GLY A 397 -14.77 20.04 15.09
N PHE A 398 -13.79 20.18 15.97
CA PHE A 398 -14.05 20.50 17.37
C PHE A 398 -12.93 21.32 17.99
N VAL A 399 -13.25 22.28 18.87
CA VAL A 399 -12.25 23.07 19.58
C VAL A 399 -12.56 23.16 21.07
N GLY A 400 -11.52 23.26 21.90
CA GLY A 400 -11.65 23.30 23.36
C GLY A 400 -11.75 21.91 23.99
N GLN A 401 -12.07 21.82 25.28
CA GLN A 401 -12.22 20.55 26.01
C GLN A 401 -11.03 19.59 25.91
N LYS A 402 -9.82 20.15 25.95
CA LYS A 402 -8.56 19.44 25.73
C LYS A 402 -8.45 18.84 24.33
N PHE A 403 -9.08 19.49 23.36
CA PHE A 403 -8.96 19.18 21.94
C PHE A 403 -8.39 20.39 21.19
N GLN A 404 -7.45 20.09 20.31
CA GLN A 404 -6.73 21.07 19.50
C GLN A 404 -6.88 20.66 18.04
N GLU A 405 -7.55 21.51 17.27
CA GLU A 405 -7.85 21.29 15.86
C GLU A 405 -6.83 22.03 14.98
N TYR A 406 -6.42 21.38 13.90
CA TYR A 406 -5.50 21.93 12.92
C TYR A 406 -6.02 21.71 11.50
N LEU A 407 -6.01 22.78 10.70
CA LEU A 407 -6.29 22.69 9.26
C LEU A 407 -4.98 22.83 8.49
N THR A 408 -4.59 21.79 7.75
CA THR A 408 -3.38 21.83 6.91
C THR A 408 -3.75 22.09 5.46
N LEU A 409 -3.07 23.07 4.86
CA LEU A 409 -3.24 23.50 3.48
C LEU A 409 -1.93 23.26 2.72
N GLU A 410 -1.99 22.59 1.58
CA GLU A 410 -0.86 22.44 0.66
C GLU A 410 -1.09 23.27 -0.60
N ASN A 411 -0.06 23.97 -1.05
CA ASN A 411 -0.03 24.64 -2.35
C ASN A 411 0.99 23.95 -3.26
N PRO A 412 0.52 23.11 -4.21
CA PRO A 412 1.38 22.42 -5.15
C PRO A 412 1.82 23.29 -6.34
N ASP A 413 1.27 24.49 -6.51
CA ASP A 413 1.63 25.37 -7.63
C ASP A 413 3.08 25.85 -7.50
N THR A 414 3.78 25.87 -8.64
CA THR A 414 5.23 26.13 -8.69
C THR A 414 5.57 27.62 -8.77
N LYS A 415 4.57 28.49 -8.95
CA LYS A 415 4.76 29.91 -9.29
C LYS A 415 3.89 30.84 -8.45
N GLN A 416 2.69 30.44 -8.10
CA GLN A 416 1.69 31.30 -7.45
C GLN A 416 1.43 30.87 -6.02
N ALA A 417 1.35 31.84 -5.11
CA ALA A 417 0.87 31.57 -3.76
C ALA A 417 -0.65 31.37 -3.80
N ALA A 418 -1.15 30.33 -3.13
CA ALA A 418 -2.59 30.14 -2.95
C ALA A 418 -3.12 31.19 -1.97
N GLN A 419 -4.26 31.81 -2.31
CA GLN A 419 -5.03 32.67 -1.42
C GLN A 419 -6.24 31.88 -0.94
N VAL A 420 -6.19 31.36 0.28
CA VAL A 420 -7.18 30.41 0.79
C VAL A 420 -8.03 31.07 1.86
N GLN A 421 -9.32 31.20 1.60
CA GLN A 421 -10.32 31.66 2.56
C GLN A 421 -10.88 30.49 3.36
N VAL A 422 -10.83 30.57 4.68
CA VAL A 422 -11.47 29.62 5.60
C VAL A 422 -12.63 30.32 6.28
N GLN A 423 -13.86 29.90 5.97
CA GLN A 423 -15.08 30.34 6.65
C GLN A 423 -15.47 29.30 7.69
N TYR A 424 -15.44 29.69 8.96
CA TYR A 424 -15.87 28.83 10.05
C TYR A 424 -17.38 28.87 10.22
N LEU A 425 -17.96 27.75 10.60
CA LEU A 425 -19.38 27.56 10.84
C LEU A 425 -19.57 26.96 12.23
N PHE A 426 -20.53 27.49 12.97
CA PHE A 426 -20.94 26.96 14.27
C PHE A 426 -22.40 26.49 14.19
N ALA A 427 -22.80 25.62 15.13
CA ALA A 427 -24.20 25.22 15.26
C ALA A 427 -25.15 26.43 15.47
N THR A 428 -24.64 27.53 16.03
CA THR A 428 -25.39 28.77 16.27
C THR A 428 -25.39 29.74 15.09
N GLY A 429 -24.70 29.43 13.98
CA GLY A 429 -24.61 30.28 12.79
C GLY A 429 -23.19 30.43 12.25
N GLN A 430 -22.98 31.47 11.45
CA GLN A 430 -21.69 31.74 10.79
C GLN A 430 -20.63 32.19 11.80
N GLY A 431 -19.44 31.60 11.71
CA GLY A 431 -18.24 32.02 12.43
C GLY A 431 -17.41 33.04 11.64
N PRO A 432 -16.18 33.34 12.10
CA PRO A 432 -15.28 34.24 11.37
C PRO A 432 -14.85 33.65 10.03
N THR A 433 -14.40 34.53 9.14
CA THR A 433 -13.75 34.16 7.88
C THR A 433 -12.33 34.70 7.89
N VAL A 434 -11.35 33.83 7.66
CA VAL A 434 -9.92 34.17 7.66
C VAL A 434 -9.32 33.85 6.30
N VAL A 435 -8.38 34.67 5.81
CA VAL A 435 -7.67 34.41 4.55
C VAL A 435 -6.20 34.14 4.85
N HIS A 436 -5.70 33.04 4.30
CA HIS A 436 -4.32 32.59 4.39
C HIS A 436 -3.64 32.69 3.04
N SER A 437 -2.34 32.99 3.07
CA SER A 437 -1.49 32.84 1.90
C SER A 437 -0.58 31.63 2.10
N VAL A 438 -0.62 30.68 1.17
CA VAL A 438 0.25 29.50 1.16
C VAL A 438 1.25 29.68 0.01
N PRO A 439 2.55 29.90 0.28
CA PRO A 439 3.54 30.10 -0.79
C PRO A 439 3.60 28.94 -1.81
N PRO A 440 4.13 29.17 -3.02
CA PRO A 440 4.35 28.10 -4.00
C PRO A 440 5.15 26.93 -3.41
N GLN A 441 4.82 25.70 -3.82
CA GLN A 441 5.47 24.45 -3.38
C GLN A 441 5.66 24.35 -1.86
N SER A 442 4.63 24.73 -1.10
CA SER A 442 4.72 24.77 0.36
C SER A 442 3.42 24.35 1.03
N ARG A 443 3.49 24.17 2.35
CA ARG A 443 2.34 23.87 3.19
C ARG A 443 2.21 24.89 4.33
N ALA A 444 0.98 25.11 4.78
CA ALA A 444 0.66 25.89 5.98
C ALA A 444 -0.28 25.10 6.89
N THR A 445 -0.01 25.10 8.19
CA THR A 445 -0.89 24.48 9.19
C THR A 445 -1.49 25.58 10.06
N ILE A 446 -2.82 25.67 10.04
CA ILE A 446 -3.61 26.65 10.77
C ILE A 446 -4.04 26.03 12.09
N ASN A 447 -3.76 26.72 13.19
CA ASN A 447 -4.29 26.36 14.51
C ASN A 447 -5.71 26.92 14.65
N VAL A 448 -6.72 26.08 14.46
CA VAL A 448 -8.13 26.49 14.46
C VAL A 448 -8.56 27.03 15.83
N ASN A 449 -8.10 26.42 16.93
CA ASN A 449 -8.36 26.94 18.28
C ASN A 449 -7.88 28.39 18.45
N SER A 450 -6.70 28.71 17.94
CA SER A 450 -6.12 30.06 18.02
C SER A 450 -6.96 31.06 17.22
N GLU A 451 -7.37 30.72 16.01
CA GLU A 451 -8.18 31.62 15.17
C GLU A 451 -9.56 31.89 15.76
N LEU A 452 -10.14 30.86 16.37
CA LEU A 452 -11.45 30.94 17.00
C LEU A 452 -11.39 31.48 18.43
N ASN A 453 -10.21 31.90 18.90
CA ASN A 453 -9.95 32.32 20.28
C ASN A 453 -10.54 31.34 21.31
N THR A 454 -10.38 30.04 21.06
CA THR A 454 -10.90 28.96 21.90
C THR A 454 -9.72 28.20 22.51
N PRO A 455 -9.22 28.61 23.69
CA PRO A 455 -8.13 27.91 24.36
C PRO A 455 -8.38 26.41 24.50
N TYR A 456 -7.33 25.61 24.52
CA TYR A 456 -7.39 24.16 24.71
C TYR A 456 -8.28 23.74 25.90
N THR A 457 -8.29 24.51 26.98
CA THR A 457 -9.09 24.23 28.19
C THR A 457 -10.48 24.88 28.21
N ALA A 458 -10.88 25.61 27.16
CA ALA A 458 -12.20 26.25 27.09
C ALA A 458 -13.32 25.20 26.95
N PRO A 459 -14.59 25.58 27.18
CA PRO A 459 -15.72 24.72 26.82
C PRO A 459 -15.65 24.27 25.36
N GLY A 460 -15.99 23.01 25.13
CA GLY A 460 -15.92 22.39 23.82
C GLY A 460 -16.97 22.94 22.87
N ARG A 461 -16.61 23.13 21.61
CA ARG A 461 -17.51 23.64 20.57
C ARG A 461 -17.23 22.94 19.25
N ALA A 462 -18.29 22.41 18.64
CA ALA A 462 -18.23 21.90 17.27
C ALA A 462 -18.03 23.05 16.28
N VAL A 463 -17.21 22.81 15.27
CA VAL A 463 -16.93 23.74 14.20
C VAL A 463 -16.86 23.00 12.87
N SER A 464 -17.46 23.58 11.84
CA SER A 464 -17.31 23.15 10.44
C SER A 464 -16.59 24.26 9.67
N MET A 465 -16.00 23.96 8.52
CA MET A 465 -15.27 24.93 7.70
C MET A 465 -15.66 24.84 6.24
N ILE A 466 -15.74 25.98 5.57
CA ILE A 466 -15.74 26.09 4.11
C ILE A 466 -14.39 26.70 3.73
N VAL A 467 -13.58 25.95 3.00
CA VAL A 467 -12.25 26.37 2.56
C VAL A 467 -12.35 26.71 1.08
N THR A 468 -11.97 27.91 0.67
CA THR A 468 -12.09 28.40 -0.70
C THR A 468 -10.76 28.95 -1.23
N SER A 469 -10.23 28.42 -2.34
CA SER A 469 -9.15 29.04 -3.10
C SER A 469 -9.70 30.25 -3.88
N LEU A 470 -9.26 31.45 -3.52
CA LEU A 470 -9.74 32.71 -4.10
C LEU A 470 -9.12 33.01 -5.46
N ASN A 471 -7.96 32.42 -5.76
CA ASN A 471 -7.20 32.64 -6.99
C ASN A 471 -7.09 31.40 -7.87
N GLY A 472 -7.78 30.30 -7.53
CA GLY A 472 -7.78 29.07 -8.33
C GLY A 472 -6.47 28.30 -8.30
N VAL A 473 -5.66 28.56 -7.28
CA VAL A 473 -4.38 27.89 -6.97
C VAL A 473 -4.61 26.86 -5.88
#